data_AF-A0A399LXG7-F1
#
_entry.id   AF-A0A399LXG7-F1
#
_cell.length_a   1.000
_cell.length_b   1.000
_cell.length_c   1.000
_cell.angle_alpha   90.00
_cell.angle_beta   90.00
_cell.angle_gamma   90.00
#
_symmetry.space_group_name_H-M   'P 1'
#
loop_
_entity.id
_entity.type
_entity.pdbx_description
1 polymer ?
#
loop_
_entity_poly.entity_id
_entity_poly.type
_entity_poly.pdbx_seq_one_letter_code
_entity_poly.pdbx_strand_id
1 'polypeptide(L)'
;PSVTEGGVITYTVTLSNPAQTPVTVTLSNGQTITVEAGKTQGSVDFQTPANDVYNNGSTVSVTIEGATGGNFEQLTPNPTPAQTTINDSVDTTTATLTASPSVTEGGVITYTVTLSNPAQTPVTVTLSNG
;
A
#
# COMPACT_ATOMS: atom_id res chain seq x y z
N PRO A 1 -9.14 -8.85 6.64
CA PRO A 1 -8.50 -9.27 5.36
C PRO A 1 -7.16 -8.56 5.26
N SER A 2 -6.20 -9.11 4.51
CA SER A 2 -4.92 -8.45 4.29
C SER A 2 -4.37 -8.72 2.90
N VAL A 3 -3.48 -7.84 2.46
CA VAL A 3 -2.76 -7.87 1.19
C VAL A 3 -1.33 -7.40 1.45
N THR A 4 -0.38 -7.77 0.61
CA THR A 4 0.97 -7.17 0.65
C THR A 4 1.00 -5.86 -0.13
N GLU A 5 1.87 -4.93 0.22
CA GLU A 5 2.16 -3.77 -0.64
C GLU A 5 2.52 -4.19 -2.07
N GLY A 6 2.22 -3.32 -3.04
CA GLY A 6 2.23 -3.63 -4.47
C GLY A 6 1.04 -4.50 -4.94
N GLY A 7 0.18 -4.93 -4.02
CA GLY A 7 -1.04 -5.67 -4.32
C GLY A 7 -2.26 -4.79 -4.64
N VAL A 8 -3.41 -5.46 -4.81
CA VAL A 8 -4.69 -4.83 -5.16
C VAL A 8 -5.73 -5.14 -4.10
N ILE A 9 -6.50 -4.13 -3.71
CA ILE A 9 -7.72 -4.26 -2.90
C ILE A 9 -8.93 -4.01 -3.81
N THR A 10 -9.77 -5.02 -4.01
CA THR A 10 -11.03 -4.87 -4.75
C THR A 10 -12.16 -4.52 -3.77
N TYR A 11 -12.77 -3.35 -3.95
CA TYR A 11 -13.98 -2.95 -3.23
C TYR A 11 -15.20 -3.35 -4.05
N THR A 12 -16.10 -4.14 -3.44
CA THR A 12 -17.34 -4.59 -4.07
C THR A 12 -18.54 -4.06 -3.30
N VAL A 13 -19.49 -3.45 -4.02
CA VAL A 13 -20.80 -3.10 -3.49
C VAL A 13 -21.81 -4.14 -3.94
N THR A 14 -22.67 -4.56 -3.01
CA THR A 14 -23.80 -5.46 -3.29
C THR A 14 -25.10 -4.77 -2.90
N LEU A 15 -26.01 -4.64 -3.87
CA LEU A 15 -27.39 -4.21 -3.67
C LEU A 15 -28.26 -5.42 -3.33
N SER A 16 -29.30 -5.21 -2.50
CA SER A 16 -30.28 -6.24 -2.17
C SER A 16 -31.22 -6.58 -3.34
N ASN A 17 -31.37 -5.67 -4.30
CA ASN A 17 -32.21 -5.83 -5.48
C ASN A 17 -31.49 -5.29 -6.72
N PRO A 18 -31.80 -5.79 -7.93
CA PRO A 18 -31.26 -5.24 -9.16
C PRO A 18 -31.65 -3.77 -9.32
N ALA A 19 -30.68 -2.95 -9.72
CA ALA A 19 -30.91 -1.54 -10.01
C ALA A 19 -31.73 -1.37 -11.30
N GLN A 20 -32.73 -0.49 -11.35
CA GLN A 20 -33.46 -0.23 -12.61
C GLN A 20 -32.77 0.84 -13.47
N THR A 21 -32.00 1.72 -12.82
CA THR A 21 -31.07 2.68 -13.43
C THR A 21 -29.70 2.51 -12.75
N PRO A 22 -28.59 3.02 -13.32
CA PRO A 22 -27.30 2.89 -12.65
C PRO A 22 -27.30 3.46 -11.22
N VAL A 23 -26.63 2.79 -10.30
CA VAL A 23 -26.32 3.32 -8.96
C VAL A 23 -24.87 3.78 -8.94
N THR A 24 -24.64 4.99 -8.45
CA THR A 24 -23.30 5.53 -8.19
C THR A 24 -23.05 5.53 -6.69
N VAL A 25 -21.96 4.89 -6.26
CA VAL A 25 -21.55 4.83 -4.85
C VAL A 25 -20.21 5.54 -4.69
N THR A 26 -20.16 6.54 -3.80
CA THR A 26 -18.94 7.27 -3.46
C THR A 26 -18.33 6.68 -2.19
N LEU A 27 -17.04 6.38 -2.23
CA LEU A 27 -16.28 5.83 -1.11
C LEU A 27 -15.40 6.91 -0.46
N SER A 28 -15.08 6.75 0.82
CA SER A 28 -14.29 7.73 1.59
C SER A 28 -12.83 7.89 1.15
N ASN A 29 -12.33 6.99 0.29
CA ASN A 29 -11.05 7.13 -0.38
C ASN A 29 -11.13 7.91 -1.71
N GLY A 30 -12.28 8.54 -1.99
CA GLY A 30 -12.54 9.31 -3.20
C GLY A 30 -12.88 8.47 -4.44
N GLN A 31 -12.85 7.14 -4.36
CA GLN A 31 -13.24 6.30 -5.47
C GLN A 31 -14.76 6.22 -5.64
N THR A 32 -15.18 5.88 -6.86
CA THR A 32 -16.58 5.68 -7.19
C THR A 32 -16.79 4.27 -7.74
N ILE A 33 -17.86 3.61 -7.30
CA ILE A 33 -18.33 2.34 -7.85
C ILE A 33 -19.65 2.58 -8.57
N THR A 34 -19.76 2.07 -9.79
CA THR A 34 -21.02 2.04 -10.54
C THR A 34 -21.61 0.63 -10.51
N VAL A 35 -22.86 0.52 -10.09
CA VAL A 35 -23.67 -0.69 -10.30
C VAL A 35 -24.58 -0.43 -11.47
N GLU A 36 -24.36 -1.15 -12.57
CA GLU A 36 -25.13 -0.98 -13.80
C GLU A 36 -26.62 -1.35 -13.64
N ALA A 37 -27.46 -0.79 -14.50
CA ALA A 37 -28.87 -1.17 -14.57
C ALA A 37 -29.02 -2.70 -14.83
N GLY A 38 -29.98 -3.31 -14.15
CA GLY A 38 -30.22 -4.75 -14.14
C GLY A 38 -29.23 -5.56 -13.30
N LYS A 39 -28.24 -4.93 -12.65
CA LYS A 39 -27.23 -5.61 -11.83
C LYS A 39 -27.43 -5.33 -10.34
N THR A 40 -26.84 -6.20 -9.53
CA THR A 40 -26.78 -6.07 -8.07
C THR A 40 -25.38 -5.77 -7.56
N GLN A 41 -24.36 -5.82 -8.42
CA GLN A 41 -22.96 -5.65 -8.01
C GLN A 41 -22.20 -4.74 -8.94
N GLY A 42 -21.26 -4.02 -8.34
CA GLY A 42 -20.23 -3.22 -8.99
C GLY A 42 -18.97 -3.25 -8.13
N SER A 43 -17.81 -3.01 -8.75
CA SER A 43 -16.54 -3.02 -8.05
C SER A 43 -15.56 -1.99 -8.59
N VAL A 44 -14.57 -1.64 -7.77
CA VAL A 44 -13.42 -0.82 -8.17
C VAL A 44 -12.16 -1.34 -7.45
N ASP A 45 -11.03 -1.24 -8.13
CA ASP A 45 -9.73 -1.67 -7.60
C ASP A 45 -8.94 -0.49 -7.04
N PHE A 46 -8.40 -0.67 -5.85
CA PHE A 46 -7.44 0.23 -5.22
C PHE A 46 -6.06 -0.41 -5.23
N GLN A 47 -5.11 0.21 -5.91
CA GLN A 47 -3.71 -0.18 -5.87
C GLN A 47 -3.12 0.25 -4.53
N THR A 48 -2.51 -0.69 -3.80
CA THR A 48 -1.76 -0.35 -2.58
C THR A 48 -0.45 0.37 -2.95
N PRO A 49 0.22 1.05 -2.00
CA PRO A 49 1.56 1.58 -2.24
C PRO A 49 2.48 0.51 -2.85
N ALA A 50 3.36 0.89 -3.77
CA ALA A 50 4.29 -0.06 -4.38
C ALA A 50 5.28 -0.61 -3.34
N ASN A 51 5.74 -1.84 -3.55
CA ASN A 51 6.77 -2.44 -2.70
C ASN A 51 8.02 -1.56 -2.62
N ASP A 52 8.51 -1.35 -1.41
CA ASP A 52 9.82 -0.78 -1.18
C ASP A 52 10.57 -1.50 -0.06
N VAL A 53 11.78 -1.03 0.23
CA VAL A 53 12.67 -1.70 1.19
C VAL A 53 12.48 -1.22 2.63
N TYR A 54 11.49 -0.37 2.87
CA TYR A 54 11.30 0.33 4.13
C TYR A 54 10.02 -0.11 4.78
N ASN A 55 10.09 -0.35 6.10
CA ASN A 55 8.92 -0.77 6.85
C ASN A 55 7.84 0.33 6.89
N ASN A 56 6.80 0.13 6.09
CA ASN A 56 5.74 1.10 5.84
C ASN A 56 4.33 0.48 5.95
N GLY A 57 4.23 -0.78 6.41
CA GLY A 57 2.97 -1.50 6.59
C GLY A 57 1.89 -0.65 7.28
N SER A 58 0.65 -0.75 6.78
CA SER A 58 -0.43 0.16 7.16
C SER A 58 -1.81 -0.51 7.14
N THR A 59 -2.85 0.21 7.56
CA THR A 59 -4.23 -0.26 7.45
C THR A 59 -5.08 0.81 6.78
N VAL A 60 -5.83 0.42 5.76
CA VAL A 60 -6.82 1.28 5.10
C VAL A 60 -8.21 0.98 5.64
N SER A 61 -9.00 2.04 5.82
CA SER A 61 -10.39 1.97 6.27
C SER A 61 -11.26 2.79 5.32
N VAL A 62 -12.19 2.13 4.62
CA VAL A 62 -13.02 2.77 3.59
C VAL A 62 -14.50 2.56 3.91
N THR A 63 -15.26 3.64 3.95
CA THR A 63 -16.71 3.65 4.15
C THR A 63 -17.43 4.09 2.88
N ILE A 64 -18.72 3.77 2.78
CA ILE A 64 -19.60 4.40 1.79
C ILE A 64 -19.97 5.79 2.33
N GLU A 65 -19.63 6.84 1.59
CA GLU A 65 -20.03 8.22 1.92
C GLU A 65 -21.41 8.57 1.36
N GLY A 66 -21.76 8.00 0.21
CA GLY A 66 -23.05 8.23 -0.42
C GLY A 66 -23.36 7.21 -1.50
N ALA A 67 -24.65 6.98 -1.75
CA ALA A 67 -25.12 6.21 -2.88
C ALA A 67 -26.38 6.86 -3.48
N THR A 68 -26.43 6.98 -4.79
CA THR A 68 -27.54 7.63 -5.51
C THR A 68 -27.89 6.86 -6.79
N GLY A 69 -29.15 6.91 -7.21
CA GLY A 69 -29.65 6.25 -8.43
C GLY A 69 -30.44 4.98 -8.13
N GLY A 70 -30.45 4.03 -9.07
CA GLY A 70 -31.11 2.74 -8.91
C GLY A 70 -32.63 2.72 -9.10
N ASN A 71 -33.29 3.89 -8.97
CA ASN A 71 -34.75 4.03 -8.98
C ASN A 71 -35.44 3.17 -7.89
N PHE A 72 -34.86 3.15 -6.69
CA PHE A 72 -35.45 2.49 -5.53
C PHE A 72 -36.33 3.47 -4.74
N GLU A 73 -37.36 2.97 -4.06
CA GLU A 73 -38.16 3.78 -3.11
C GLU A 73 -37.29 4.27 -1.94
N GLN A 74 -36.28 3.48 -1.56
CA GLN A 74 -35.28 3.83 -0.57
C GLN A 74 -33.94 3.14 -0.86
N LEU A 75 -32.86 3.90 -0.79
CA LEU A 75 -31.49 3.40 -0.88
C LEU A 75 -30.71 3.86 0.36
N THR A 76 -30.44 2.94 1.28
CA THR A 76 -29.72 3.22 2.53
C THR A 76 -28.36 2.52 2.51
N PRO A 77 -27.24 3.26 2.39
CA PRO A 77 -25.90 2.67 2.50
C PRO A 77 -25.62 2.08 3.89
N ASN A 78 -24.81 1.02 3.94
CA ASN A 78 -24.25 0.54 5.20
C ASN A 78 -23.04 1.43 5.58
N PRO A 79 -23.06 2.11 6.74
CA PRO A 79 -21.96 3.00 7.16
C PRO A 79 -20.75 2.25 7.73
N THR A 80 -20.81 0.92 7.85
CA THR A 80 -19.72 0.12 8.43
C THR A 80 -18.47 0.19 7.55
N PRO A 81 -17.30 0.59 8.10
CA PRO A 81 -16.06 0.62 7.34
C PRO A 81 -15.58 -0.77 6.93
N ALA A 82 -15.12 -0.90 5.69
CA ALA A 82 -14.30 -2.01 5.25
C ALA A 82 -12.83 -1.73 5.59
N GLN A 83 -12.23 -2.59 6.43
CA GLN A 83 -10.82 -2.47 6.82
C GLN A 83 -9.97 -3.56 6.16
N THR A 84 -8.83 -3.16 5.63
CA THR A 84 -7.83 -4.06 5.06
C THR A 84 -6.45 -3.65 5.54
N THR A 85 -5.69 -4.63 6.07
CA THR A 85 -4.30 -4.44 6.44
C THR A 85 -3.40 -4.65 5.23
N ILE A 86 -2.49 -3.72 4.99
CA ILE A 86 -1.42 -3.80 3.99
C ILE A 86 -0.16 -4.22 4.73
N ASN A 87 0.28 -5.45 4.51
CA ASN A 87 1.50 -5.96 5.09
C ASN A 87 2.70 -5.47 4.26
N ASP A 88 3.74 -5.10 4.98
CA ASP A 88 5.06 -4.81 4.44
C ASP A 88 5.74 -6.08 3.92
N SER A 89 6.56 -5.96 2.88
CA SER A 89 7.48 -7.03 2.47
C SER A 89 8.73 -7.07 3.34
N VAL A 90 9.34 -8.25 3.44
CA VAL A 90 10.70 -8.33 3.97
C VAL A 90 11.69 -8.15 2.83
N ASP A 91 12.33 -6.99 2.79
CA ASP A 91 13.42 -6.67 1.88
C ASP A 91 14.76 -6.59 2.62
N THR A 92 15.79 -7.27 2.08
CA THR A 92 17.09 -7.38 2.75
C THR A 92 18.04 -6.28 2.28
N THR A 93 18.47 -5.43 3.21
CA THR A 93 19.57 -4.48 2.98
C THR A 93 20.89 -5.08 3.46
N THR A 94 21.94 -5.02 2.63
CA THR A 94 23.29 -5.50 2.95
C THR A 94 24.26 -4.33 3.08
N ALA A 95 25.25 -4.47 3.96
CA ALA A 95 26.36 -3.53 4.11
C ALA A 95 27.66 -4.20 3.67
N THR A 96 28.39 -3.57 2.75
CA THR A 96 29.66 -4.09 2.22
C THR A 96 30.78 -3.14 2.61
N LEU A 97 31.77 -3.65 3.34
CA LEU A 97 32.99 -2.92 3.68
C LEU A 97 34.08 -3.20 2.65
N THR A 98 34.64 -2.15 2.08
CA THR A 98 35.82 -2.21 1.22
C THR A 98 36.93 -1.34 1.80
N ALA A 99 38.17 -1.72 1.55
CA ALA A 99 39.35 -0.96 1.94
C ALA A 99 40.26 -0.73 0.73
N SER A 100 41.08 0.32 0.77
CA SER A 100 42.16 0.49 -0.20
C SER A 100 43.03 -0.78 -0.26
N PRO A 101 43.26 -1.36 -1.45
CA PRO A 101 43.84 -2.71 -1.58
C PRO A 101 45.30 -2.80 -1.13
N SER A 102 46.04 -1.71 -1.25
CA SER A 102 47.39 -1.56 -0.73
C SER A 102 47.69 -0.09 -0.47
N VAL A 103 48.63 0.16 0.45
CA VAL A 103 49.18 1.48 0.73
C VAL A 103 50.69 1.35 0.87
N THR A 104 51.42 2.41 0.53
CA THR A 104 52.84 2.53 0.89
C THR A 104 52.95 2.82 2.39
N GLU A 105 54.09 2.50 2.99
CA GLU A 105 54.39 2.89 4.37
C GLU A 105 54.18 4.40 4.58
N GLY A 106 53.47 4.77 5.65
CA GLY A 106 53.03 6.14 5.90
C GLY A 106 51.79 6.60 5.12
N GLY A 107 51.20 5.73 4.28
CA GLY A 107 49.98 6.00 3.53
C GLY A 107 48.69 5.87 4.35
N VAL A 108 47.60 6.46 3.85
CA VAL A 108 46.27 6.43 4.48
C VAL A 108 45.45 5.27 3.91
N ILE A 109 44.91 4.42 4.78
CA ILE A 109 43.91 3.41 4.40
C ILE A 109 42.52 4.04 4.46
N THR A 110 41.78 3.98 3.36
CA THR A 110 40.38 4.43 3.32
C THR A 110 39.46 3.22 3.41
N TYR A 111 38.51 3.28 4.34
CA TYR A 111 37.43 2.31 4.47
C TYR A 111 36.14 2.91 3.94
N THR A 112 35.48 2.21 3.02
CA THR A 112 34.20 2.62 2.45
C THR A 112 33.17 1.54 2.75
N VAL A 113 32.09 1.92 3.42
CA VAL A 113 30.90 1.08 3.61
C VAL A 113 29.84 1.49 2.60
N THR A 114 29.38 0.54 1.81
CA THR A 114 28.30 0.74 0.84
C THR A 114 27.10 -0.08 1.29
N LEU A 115 25.93 0.55 1.39
CA LEU A 115 24.65 -0.13 1.58
C LEU A 115 24.05 -0.49 0.22
N SER A 116 23.41 -1.66 0.10
CA SER A 116 22.69 -2.05 -1.11
C SER A 116 21.45 -1.19 -1.37
N ASN A 117 20.94 -0.55 -0.32
CA ASN A 117 19.75 0.30 -0.36
C ASN A 117 20.02 1.59 0.42
N PRO A 118 19.44 2.72 0.01
CA PRO A 118 19.64 3.98 0.71
C PRO A 118 19.07 3.93 2.13
N ALA A 119 19.76 4.56 3.08
CA ALA A 119 19.24 4.72 4.43
C ALA A 119 18.36 5.97 4.53
N GLN A 120 17.24 5.88 5.23
CA GLN A 120 16.38 7.04 5.53
C GLN A 120 16.77 7.75 6.83
N THR A 121 17.44 7.05 7.73
CA THR A 121 17.96 7.59 9.00
C THR A 121 19.47 7.37 9.08
N PRO A 122 20.19 8.17 9.88
CA PRO A 122 21.63 7.96 10.07
C PRO A 122 21.95 6.52 10.48
N VAL A 123 22.91 5.91 9.79
CA VAL A 123 23.44 4.58 10.11
C VAL A 123 24.78 4.76 10.82
N THR A 124 24.93 4.15 11.99
CA THR A 124 26.22 4.09 12.69
C THR A 124 26.90 2.77 12.36
N VAL A 125 28.12 2.83 11.86
CA VAL A 125 28.96 1.66 11.64
C VAL A 125 30.11 1.70 12.63
N THR A 126 30.23 0.66 13.45
CA THR A 126 31.38 0.47 14.33
C THR A 126 32.38 -0.42 13.62
N LEU A 127 33.57 0.11 13.35
CA LEU A 127 34.69 -0.67 12.87
C LEU A 127 35.46 -1.22 14.07
N SER A 128 35.67 -2.54 14.09
CA SER A 128 36.61 -3.18 15.02
C SER A 128 37.95 -3.35 14.31
N ASN A 129 38.88 -2.48 14.63
CA ASN A 129 40.30 -2.69 14.49
C ASN A 129 40.72 -3.50 15.72
N GLY A 130 40.93 -4.81 15.52
CA GLY A 130 41.27 -5.76 16.59
C GLY A 130 42.43 -5.31 17.47
#